data_AF-A0AAJ2JAV6-F1
#
_entry.id   AF-A0AAJ2JAV6-F1
#
_cell.length_a   1.000
_cell.length_b   1.000
_cell.length_c   1.000
_cell.angle_alpha   90.00
_cell.angle_beta   90.00
_cell.angle_gamma   90.00
#
_symmetry.space_group_name_H-M   'P 1'
#
loop_
_entity.id
_entity.type
_entity.pdbx_description
1 polymer ?
#
loop_
_entity_poly.entity_id
_entity_poly.type
_entity_poly.pdbx_seq_one_letter_code
_entity_poly.pdbx_strand_id
1 'polypeptide(L)'
;MKDSHHFLPPRQSIVYAHTRRMLDATAMNYSSFATVVAERYLGMTASDVRQVRLRTGEGTDLIRAMENNAQIIRRYMDGTVKTLPADLEDAWVLSLPEPYRTDCERELARRRGMLAVAMPGAPGLEVASVAKLVSEYGNLLNALAPTLADGRFGPDDLPHKRHVDIAGDQVIAAVIGLRNELDRAVHGGTVAG
;
A
#
# COMPACT_ATOMS: atom_id res chain seq x y z
N MET A 1 -26.10 -7.30 26.33
CA MET A 1 -25.18 -6.30 25.73
C MET A 1 -25.82 -5.81 24.45
N LYS A 2 -26.01 -4.50 24.29
CA LYS A 2 -26.56 -3.92 23.06
C LYS A 2 -25.45 -3.98 22.02
N ASP A 3 -25.68 -4.63 20.88
CA ASP A 3 -24.70 -4.68 19.80
C ASP A 3 -24.38 -3.26 19.34
N SER A 4 -23.19 -2.79 19.73
CA SER A 4 -22.63 -1.56 19.19
C SER A 4 -22.29 -1.84 17.73
N HIS A 5 -23.22 -1.55 16.82
CA HIS A 5 -22.96 -1.62 15.39
C HIS A 5 -21.81 -0.67 15.04
N HIS A 6 -20.61 -1.22 14.90
CA HIS A 6 -19.45 -0.47 14.43
C HIS A 6 -19.49 -0.45 12.90
N PHE A 7 -20.11 0.56 12.32
CA PHE A 7 -20.15 0.74 10.88
C PHE A 7 -18.73 0.98 10.36
N LEU A 8 -18.32 0.22 9.34
CA LEU A 8 -17.07 0.49 8.65
C LEU A 8 -17.21 1.80 7.84
N PRO A 9 -16.23 2.72 7.90
CA PRO A 9 -16.25 3.89 7.03
C PRO A 9 -16.19 3.45 5.56
N PRO A 10 -16.70 4.28 4.63
CA PRO A 10 -16.58 4.03 3.19
C PRO A 10 -15.14 3.75 2.77
N ARG A 11 -14.91 2.73 1.93
CA ARG A 11 -13.56 2.28 1.56
C ARG A 11 -12.67 3.41 1.04
N GLN A 12 -13.23 4.19 0.13
CA GLN A 12 -12.57 5.31 -0.51
C GLN A 12 -12.12 6.41 0.46
N SER A 13 -12.74 6.56 1.64
CA SER A 13 -12.35 7.62 2.58
C SER A 13 -10.95 7.40 3.13
N ILE A 14 -10.51 6.14 3.22
CA ILE A 14 -9.15 5.78 3.64
C ILE A 14 -8.15 6.18 2.56
N VAL A 15 -8.43 5.82 1.30
CA VAL A 15 -7.60 6.20 0.14
C VAL A 15 -7.45 7.72 0.06
N TYR A 16 -8.56 8.46 0.22
CA TYR A 16 -8.55 9.92 0.18
C TYR A 16 -7.81 10.54 1.37
N ALA A 17 -7.94 9.98 2.57
CA ALA A 17 -7.23 10.47 3.76
C ALA A 17 -5.70 10.35 3.60
N HIS A 18 -5.21 9.21 3.10
CA HIS A 18 -3.78 9.02 2.84
C HIS A 18 -3.28 9.87 1.67
N THR A 19 -4.10 10.02 0.62
CA THR A 19 -3.80 10.95 -0.48
C THR A 19 -3.68 12.39 0.02
N ARG A 20 -4.60 12.83 0.88
CA ARG A 20 -4.58 14.18 1.45
C ARG A 20 -3.34 14.41 2.31
N ARG A 21 -3.02 13.45 3.19
CA ARG A 21 -1.81 13.49 4.02
C ARG A 21 -0.55 13.60 3.16
N MET A 22 -0.48 12.84 2.07
CA MET A 22 0.63 12.89 1.12
C MET A 22 0.75 14.26 0.45
N LEU A 23 -0.36 14.82 -0.03
CA LEU A 23 -0.38 16.14 -0.69
C LEU A 23 -0.03 17.28 0.29
N ASP A 24 -0.44 17.17 1.55
CA ASP A 24 -0.17 18.19 2.56
C ASP A 24 1.29 18.12 3.09
N ALA A 25 1.93 16.96 3.02
CA ALA A 25 3.27 16.72 3.59
C ALA A 25 4.41 16.62 2.56
N THR A 26 4.11 16.69 1.25
CA THR A 26 5.10 16.59 0.18
C THR A 26 4.95 17.74 -0.83
N ALA A 27 5.89 17.88 -1.76
CA ALA A 27 5.77 18.84 -2.86
C ALA A 27 4.83 18.37 -3.99
N MET A 28 4.19 17.20 -3.85
CA MET A 28 3.27 16.68 -4.85
C MET A 28 1.96 17.48 -4.84
N ASN A 29 1.40 17.76 -6.03
CA ASN A 29 0.12 18.45 -6.17
C ASN A 29 -0.87 17.57 -6.94
N TYR A 30 -2.14 18.00 -6.99
CA TYR A 30 -3.19 17.25 -7.68
C TYR A 30 -2.85 16.92 -9.13
N SER A 31 -2.20 17.82 -9.88
CA SER A 31 -1.87 17.60 -11.28
C SER A 31 -0.76 16.58 -11.46
N SER A 32 0.32 16.68 -10.68
CA SER A 32 1.41 15.70 -10.73
C SER A 32 0.94 14.32 -10.25
N PHE A 33 0.17 14.27 -9.16
CA PHE A 33 -0.40 13.03 -8.67
C PHE A 33 -1.37 12.40 -9.68
N ALA A 34 -2.27 13.18 -10.27
CA ALA A 34 -3.22 12.67 -11.26
C ALA A 34 -2.56 12.10 -12.52
N THR A 35 -1.38 12.62 -12.87
CA THR A 35 -0.58 12.09 -13.98
C THR A 35 -0.06 10.69 -13.66
N VAL A 36 0.52 10.50 -12.47
CA VAL A 36 0.98 9.19 -11.99
C VAL A 36 -0.17 8.18 -11.92
N VAL A 37 -1.33 8.59 -11.39
CA VAL A 37 -2.53 7.74 -11.34
C VAL A 37 -3.00 7.36 -12.74
N ALA A 38 -3.00 8.30 -13.68
CA ALA A 38 -3.41 8.03 -15.05
C ALA A 38 -2.48 7.04 -15.75
N GLU A 39 -1.17 7.24 -15.67
CA GLU A 39 -0.18 6.32 -16.24
C GLU A 39 -0.37 4.90 -15.68
N ARG A 40 -0.51 4.78 -14.36
CA ARG A 40 -0.69 3.49 -13.72
C ARG A 40 -2.01 2.83 -14.08
N TYR A 41 -3.11 3.57 -14.06
CA TYR A 41 -4.45 3.06 -14.40
C TYR A 41 -4.52 2.58 -15.85
N LEU A 42 -3.95 3.34 -16.78
CA LEU A 42 -3.91 2.97 -18.19
C LEU A 42 -2.97 1.78 -18.46
N GLY A 43 -1.91 1.61 -17.65
CA GLY A 43 -1.03 0.44 -17.72
C GLY A 43 -1.62 -0.84 -17.11
N MET A 44 -2.45 -0.71 -16.08
CA MET A 44 -3.00 -1.87 -15.34
C MET A 44 -4.37 -2.34 -15.86
N THR A 45 -5.18 -1.45 -16.42
CA THR A 45 -6.58 -1.73 -16.78
C THR A 45 -6.73 -1.74 -18.29
N ALA A 46 -7.26 -2.84 -18.86
CA ALA A 46 -7.54 -2.95 -20.29
C ALA A 46 -8.56 -1.89 -20.76
N SER A 47 -8.41 -1.39 -21.98
CA SER A 47 -9.13 -0.21 -22.45
C SER A 47 -10.66 -0.35 -22.50
N ASP A 48 -11.15 -1.56 -22.74
CA ASP A 48 -12.56 -1.93 -22.88
C ASP A 48 -13.32 -2.01 -21.55
N VAL A 49 -12.62 -2.20 -20.43
CA VAL A 49 -13.22 -2.32 -19.09
C VAL A 49 -13.03 -1.08 -18.20
N ARG A 50 -12.32 -0.05 -18.69
CA ARG A 50 -12.05 1.18 -17.93
C ARG A 50 -13.34 1.94 -17.62
N GLN A 51 -13.60 2.18 -16.35
CA GLN A 51 -14.72 3.00 -15.89
C GLN A 51 -14.42 4.50 -15.92
N VAL A 52 -13.14 4.90 -15.91
CA VAL A 52 -12.72 6.29 -15.77
C VAL A 52 -11.95 6.76 -17.00
N ARG A 53 -12.31 7.93 -17.53
CA ARG A 53 -11.73 8.51 -18.75
C ARG A 53 -10.44 9.31 -18.48
N LEU A 54 -9.47 8.67 -17.84
CA LEU A 54 -8.11 9.22 -17.72
C LEU A 54 -7.37 9.13 -19.07
N ARG A 55 -6.41 10.04 -19.27
CA ARG A 55 -5.69 10.17 -20.55
C ARG A 55 -4.20 10.38 -20.32
N THR A 56 -3.38 9.91 -21.24
CA THR A 56 -1.98 10.34 -21.41
C THR A 56 -1.85 11.07 -22.73
N GLY A 57 -0.77 11.83 -22.90
CA GLY A 57 -0.52 12.57 -24.13
C GLY A 57 0.93 13.05 -24.19
N GLU A 58 1.34 13.52 -25.36
CA GLU A 58 2.66 14.10 -25.60
C GLU A 58 2.51 15.54 -26.13
N GLY A 59 3.57 16.35 -26.02
CA GLY A 59 3.57 17.71 -26.54
C GLY A 59 2.42 18.57 -26.00
N THR A 60 1.62 19.16 -26.89
CA THR A 60 0.48 20.00 -26.51
C THR A 60 -0.69 19.23 -25.90
N ASP A 61 -0.82 17.93 -26.20
CA ASP A 61 -1.88 17.09 -25.65
C ASP A 61 -1.56 16.63 -24.22
N LEU A 62 -0.29 16.64 -23.83
CA LEU A 62 0.12 16.39 -22.45
C LEU A 62 -0.54 17.37 -21.48
N ILE A 63 -0.51 18.68 -21.77
CA ILE A 63 -1.08 19.71 -20.89
C ILE A 63 -2.59 19.49 -20.72
N ARG A 64 -3.31 19.24 -21.83
CA ARG A 64 -4.76 18.95 -21.79
C ARG A 64 -5.08 17.67 -21.02
N ALA A 65 -4.25 16.63 -21.16
CA ALA A 65 -4.40 15.39 -20.41
C ALA A 65 -4.18 15.63 -18.90
N MET A 66 -3.13 16.37 -18.53
CA MET A 66 -2.84 16.74 -17.14
C MET A 66 -4.00 17.50 -16.51
N GLU A 67 -4.54 18.53 -17.18
CA GLU A 67 -5.68 19.31 -16.68
C GLU A 67 -6.94 18.45 -16.52
N ASN A 68 -7.27 17.62 -17.52
CA ASN A 68 -8.40 16.71 -17.46
C ASN A 68 -8.27 15.73 -16.28
N ASN A 69 -7.12 15.09 -16.14
CA ASN A 69 -6.89 14.11 -15.08
C ASN A 69 -6.91 14.76 -13.70
N ALA A 70 -6.27 15.93 -13.55
CA ALA A 70 -6.30 16.71 -12.31
C ALA A 70 -7.74 17.03 -11.89
N GLN A 71 -8.58 17.45 -12.84
CA GLN A 71 -9.99 17.72 -12.57
C GLN A 71 -10.76 16.46 -12.16
N ILE A 72 -10.52 15.32 -12.82
CA ILE A 72 -11.15 14.04 -12.46
C ILE A 72 -10.78 13.64 -11.03
N ILE A 73 -9.49 13.64 -10.69
CA ILE A 73 -8.99 13.28 -9.35
C ILE A 73 -9.52 14.25 -8.29
N ARG A 74 -9.55 15.55 -8.57
CA ARG A 74 -10.10 16.56 -7.64
C ARG A 74 -11.57 16.29 -7.33
N ARG A 75 -12.39 15.93 -8.33
CA ARG A 75 -13.81 15.60 -8.14
C ARG A 75 -14.06 14.37 -7.25
N TYR A 76 -13.12 13.42 -7.21
CA TYR A 76 -13.18 12.32 -6.24
C TYR A 76 -12.83 12.82 -4.83
N MET A 77 -11.76 13.60 -4.72
CA MET A 77 -11.23 14.10 -3.45
C MET A 77 -12.14 15.13 -2.77
N ASP A 78 -12.90 15.92 -3.54
CA ASP A 78 -13.89 16.88 -3.02
C ASP A 78 -15.29 16.27 -2.80
N GLY A 79 -15.48 14.99 -3.15
CA GLY A 79 -16.74 14.26 -2.96
C GLY A 79 -17.81 14.54 -4.03
N THR A 80 -17.50 15.29 -5.09
CA THR A 80 -18.39 15.46 -6.24
C THR A 80 -18.73 14.12 -6.89
N VAL A 81 -17.77 13.20 -6.95
CA VAL A 81 -17.96 11.80 -7.35
C VAL A 81 -17.98 10.93 -6.11
N LYS A 82 -19.13 10.29 -5.85
CA LYS A 82 -19.40 9.57 -4.60
C LYS A 82 -18.87 8.15 -4.54
N THR A 83 -18.49 7.56 -5.66
CA THR A 83 -18.11 6.14 -5.72
C THR A 83 -16.80 6.03 -6.49
N LEU A 84 -15.77 5.54 -5.81
CA LEU A 84 -14.50 5.18 -6.42
C LEU A 84 -14.61 3.79 -7.08
N PRO A 85 -14.45 3.68 -8.42
CA PRO A 85 -14.38 2.39 -9.09
C PRO A 85 -13.21 1.54 -8.58
N ALA A 86 -13.41 0.22 -8.46
CA ALA A 86 -12.39 -0.67 -7.91
C ALA A 86 -11.11 -0.72 -8.77
N ASP A 87 -11.25 -0.68 -10.08
CA ASP A 87 -10.14 -0.61 -11.05
C ASP A 87 -9.33 0.68 -10.90
N LEU A 88 -9.98 1.80 -10.59
CA LEU A 88 -9.29 3.05 -10.28
C LEU A 88 -8.67 3.01 -8.88
N GLU A 89 -9.32 2.39 -7.90
CA GLU A 89 -8.82 2.31 -6.52
C GLU A 89 -7.43 1.67 -6.48
N ASP A 90 -7.24 0.53 -7.13
CA ASP A 90 -5.95 -0.17 -7.13
C ASP A 90 -4.84 0.69 -7.75
N ALA A 91 -5.12 1.30 -8.91
CA ALA A 91 -4.18 2.23 -9.54
C ALA A 91 -3.90 3.47 -8.68
N TRP A 92 -4.89 3.97 -7.93
CA TRP A 92 -4.73 5.11 -7.05
C TRP A 92 -3.83 4.80 -5.86
N VAL A 93 -4.10 3.70 -5.15
CA VAL A 93 -3.33 3.28 -3.98
C VAL A 93 -1.88 3.01 -4.36
N LEU A 94 -1.65 2.30 -5.45
CA LEU A 94 -0.30 1.98 -5.94
C LEU A 94 0.48 3.21 -6.44
N SER A 95 -0.22 4.32 -6.74
CA SER A 95 0.39 5.59 -7.15
C SER A 95 0.80 6.48 -5.98
N LEU A 96 0.40 6.14 -4.75
CA LEU A 96 0.90 6.82 -3.56
C LEU A 96 2.41 6.53 -3.41
N PRO A 97 3.23 7.55 -3.10
CA PRO A 97 4.60 7.33 -2.69
C PRO A 97 4.66 6.69 -1.29
N GLU A 98 5.78 6.05 -0.97
CA GLU A 98 6.04 5.64 0.42
C GLU A 98 6.27 6.87 1.31
N PRO A 99 5.86 6.83 2.59
CA PRO A 99 5.24 5.70 3.31
C PRO A 99 3.72 5.61 3.15
N TYR A 100 3.08 6.56 2.46
CA TYR A 100 1.63 6.71 2.42
C TYR A 100 0.93 5.53 1.76
N ARG A 101 1.57 4.90 0.77
CA ARG A 101 1.06 3.66 0.16
C ARG A 101 0.99 2.53 1.20
N THR A 102 2.08 2.23 1.88
CA THR A 102 2.12 1.18 2.90
C THR A 102 1.10 1.44 4.02
N ASP A 103 0.99 2.68 4.48
CA ASP A 103 0.01 3.04 5.51
C ASP A 103 -1.43 2.89 5.02
N CYS A 104 -1.71 3.25 3.76
CA CYS A 104 -3.01 3.07 3.13
C CYS A 104 -3.39 1.59 3.01
N GLU A 105 -2.48 0.76 2.51
CA GLU A 105 -2.68 -0.69 2.37
C GLU A 105 -2.92 -1.36 3.73
N ARG A 106 -2.14 -1.01 4.76
CA ARG A 106 -2.33 -1.51 6.13
C ARG A 106 -3.71 -1.17 6.66
N GLU A 107 -4.17 0.06 6.46
CA GLU A 107 -5.50 0.46 6.92
C GLU A 107 -6.62 -0.23 6.13
N LEU A 108 -6.47 -0.38 4.81
CA LEU A 108 -7.40 -1.12 3.97
C LEU A 108 -7.51 -2.60 4.37
N ALA A 109 -6.38 -3.26 4.66
CA ALA A 109 -6.34 -4.65 5.13
C ALA A 109 -6.96 -4.81 6.51
N ARG A 110 -6.69 -3.87 7.44
CA ARG A 110 -7.20 -3.91 8.82
C ARG A 110 -8.72 -3.94 8.88
N ARG A 111 -9.41 -3.30 7.93
CA ARG A 111 -10.89 -3.33 7.84
C ARG A 111 -11.46 -4.74 7.73
N ARG A 112 -10.67 -5.68 7.23
CA ARG A 112 -11.04 -7.08 7.03
C ARG A 112 -10.39 -8.00 8.06
N GLY A 113 -9.81 -7.44 9.13
CA GLY A 113 -9.06 -8.22 10.12
C GLY A 113 -7.76 -8.82 9.58
N MET A 114 -7.20 -8.23 8.52
CA MET A 114 -5.96 -8.68 7.90
C MET A 114 -4.81 -7.70 8.14
N LEU A 115 -3.59 -8.20 8.03
CA LEU A 115 -2.37 -7.42 8.00
C LEU A 115 -1.87 -7.33 6.56
N ALA A 116 -1.58 -6.13 6.08
CA ALA A 116 -0.89 -5.95 4.81
C ALA A 116 0.62 -6.10 5.05
N VAL A 117 1.18 -7.21 4.56
CA VAL A 117 2.63 -7.44 4.53
C VAL A 117 3.05 -7.53 3.07
N ALA A 118 4.13 -6.84 2.73
CA ALA A 118 4.67 -6.90 1.37
C ALA A 118 5.06 -8.35 1.03
N MET A 119 4.63 -8.80 -0.14
CA MET A 119 5.12 -10.07 -0.67
C MET A 119 6.63 -9.94 -0.94
N PRO A 120 7.44 -10.97 -0.61
CA PRO A 120 8.83 -11.00 -1.04
C PRO A 120 8.90 -10.87 -2.55
N GLY A 121 9.90 -10.12 -3.05
CA GLY A 121 10.05 -9.79 -4.47
C GLY A 121 10.07 -11.02 -5.39
N ALA A 122 9.91 -10.77 -6.70
CA ALA A 122 9.84 -11.80 -7.73
C ALA A 122 10.99 -12.82 -7.61
N PRO A 123 10.76 -14.10 -7.98
CA PRO A 123 11.71 -15.17 -7.77
C PRO A 123 12.93 -15.01 -8.67
N GLY A 124 13.96 -14.36 -8.14
CA GLY A 124 15.25 -14.18 -8.77
C GLY A 124 16.19 -13.46 -7.81
N LEU A 125 17.20 -14.19 -7.34
CA LEU A 125 18.39 -13.72 -6.60
C LEU A 125 18.35 -13.47 -5.09
N GLU A 126 17.27 -13.76 -4.37
CA GLU A 126 17.41 -14.03 -2.93
C GLU A 126 16.87 -15.42 -2.63
N VAL A 127 17.77 -16.36 -2.35
CA VAL A 127 17.44 -17.53 -1.53
C VAL A 127 16.81 -16.94 -0.26
N ALA A 128 15.51 -17.15 -0.08
CA ALA A 128 14.82 -16.83 1.15
C ALA A 128 15.35 -17.79 2.22
N SER A 129 16.51 -17.44 2.76
CA SER A 129 17.25 -18.32 3.63
C SER A 129 16.71 -18.27 5.05
N VAL A 130 16.86 -19.39 5.77
CA VAL A 130 16.70 -19.42 7.24
C VAL A 130 17.54 -18.33 7.89
N ALA A 131 18.71 -17.99 7.34
CA ALA A 131 19.54 -16.90 7.83
C ALA A 131 18.82 -15.54 7.74
N LYS A 132 18.12 -15.23 6.64
CA LYS A 132 17.31 -14.00 6.52
C LYS A 132 16.23 -13.96 7.60
N LEU A 133 15.50 -15.05 7.81
CA LEU A 133 14.49 -15.13 8.86
C LEU A 133 15.08 -14.85 10.25
N VAL A 134 16.22 -15.48 10.56
CA VAL A 134 16.92 -15.27 11.84
C VAL A 134 17.41 -13.83 11.99
N SER A 135 17.96 -13.23 10.92
CA SER A 135 18.38 -11.83 10.89
C SER A 135 17.21 -10.87 11.14
N GLU A 136 16.08 -11.05 10.45
CA GLU A 136 14.90 -10.21 10.67
C GLU A 136 14.32 -10.39 12.08
N TYR A 137 14.37 -11.59 12.63
CA TYR A 137 13.98 -11.82 14.03
C TYR A 137 14.91 -11.08 15.01
N GLY A 138 16.22 -11.07 14.75
CA GLY A 138 17.17 -10.25 15.51
C GLY A 138 16.87 -8.75 15.40
N ASN A 139 16.53 -8.25 14.22
CA ASN A 139 16.12 -6.86 14.01
C ASN A 139 14.85 -6.52 14.81
N LEU A 140 13.87 -7.44 14.85
CA LEU A 140 12.68 -7.28 15.67
C LEU A 140 13.00 -7.22 17.17
N LEU A 141 13.87 -8.10 17.67
CA LEU A 141 14.30 -8.06 19.08
C LEU A 141 14.99 -6.73 19.42
N ASN A 142 15.84 -6.21 18.53
CA ASN A 142 16.48 -4.91 18.71
C ASN A 142 15.45 -3.76 18.71
N ALA A 143 14.42 -3.83 17.86
CA ALA A 143 13.36 -2.83 17.83
C ALA A 143 12.47 -2.88 19.07
N LEU A 144 12.27 -4.07 19.66
CA LEU A 144 11.51 -4.29 20.90
C LEU A 144 12.30 -3.94 22.16
N ALA A 145 13.64 -3.97 22.13
CA ALA A 145 14.44 -3.77 23.34
C ALA A 145 14.10 -2.48 24.13
N PRO A 146 13.87 -1.31 23.50
CA PRO A 146 13.46 -0.10 24.22
C PRO A 146 12.09 -0.22 24.89
N THR A 147 11.15 -0.94 24.28
CA THR A 147 9.76 -1.08 24.79
C THR A 147 9.61 -2.15 25.87
N LEU A 148 10.68 -2.89 26.14
CA LEU A 148 10.75 -3.90 27.20
C LEU A 148 11.55 -3.40 28.42
N ALA A 149 12.12 -2.18 28.36
CA ALA A 149 13.03 -1.67 29.37
C ALA A 149 12.39 -1.53 30.76
N ASP A 150 11.09 -1.22 30.81
CA ASP A 150 10.29 -1.12 32.04
C ASP A 150 9.44 -2.38 32.31
N GLY A 151 9.54 -3.39 31.44
CA GLY A 151 8.80 -4.65 31.48
C GLY A 151 7.31 -4.55 31.14
N ARG A 152 6.81 -3.45 30.57
CA ARG A 152 5.38 -3.27 30.27
C ARG A 152 5.16 -2.46 28.99
N PHE A 153 4.34 -2.99 28.08
CA PHE A 153 3.87 -2.18 26.95
C PHE A 153 2.90 -1.09 27.42
N GLY A 154 3.13 0.15 26.97
CA GLY A 154 2.34 1.31 27.37
C GLY A 154 2.37 2.46 26.35
N PRO A 155 1.65 3.56 26.64
CA PRO A 155 1.65 4.76 25.79
C PRO A 155 3.05 5.35 25.56
N ASP A 156 3.97 5.13 26.49
CA ASP A 156 5.35 5.60 26.40
C ASP A 156 6.14 4.93 25.25
N ASP A 157 5.66 3.81 24.71
CA ASP A 157 6.25 3.10 23.58
C ASP A 157 5.87 3.67 22.21
N LEU A 158 4.95 4.64 22.16
CA LEU A 158 4.50 5.25 20.91
C LEU A 158 5.64 5.69 19.97
N PRO A 159 6.77 6.26 20.46
CA PRO A 159 7.91 6.60 19.61
C PRO A 159 8.57 5.38 18.93
N HIS A 160 8.50 4.21 19.55
CA HIS A 160 9.14 2.98 19.08
C HIS A 160 8.21 2.10 18.25
N LYS A 161 6.88 2.25 18.45
CA LYS A 161 5.85 1.41 17.82
C LYS A 161 6.03 1.22 16.32
N ARG A 162 6.32 2.31 15.58
CA ARG A 162 6.47 2.22 14.12
C ARG A 162 7.64 1.34 13.70
N HIS A 163 8.76 1.41 14.41
CA HIS A 163 9.92 0.56 14.12
C HIS A 163 9.64 -0.90 14.44
N VAL A 164 8.95 -1.17 15.57
CA VAL A 164 8.51 -2.53 15.93
C VAL A 164 7.56 -3.09 14.87
N ASP A 165 6.57 -2.31 14.42
CA ASP A 165 5.62 -2.74 13.39
C ASP A 165 6.35 -3.08 12.06
N ILE A 166 7.31 -2.25 11.63
CA ILE A 166 8.11 -2.50 10.42
C ILE A 166 8.96 -3.78 10.56
N ALA A 167 9.67 -3.93 11.68
CA ALA A 167 10.51 -5.12 11.90
C ALA A 167 9.66 -6.40 12.01
N GLY A 168 8.47 -6.30 12.63
CA GLY A 168 7.51 -7.41 12.68
C GLY A 168 7.02 -7.82 11.28
N ASP A 169 6.66 -6.86 10.44
CA ASP A 169 6.26 -7.12 9.05
C ASP A 169 7.39 -7.77 8.24
N GLN A 170 8.67 -7.40 8.49
CA GLN A 170 9.84 -8.02 7.85
C GLN A 170 10.02 -9.49 8.25
N VAL A 171 9.78 -9.84 9.51
CA VAL A 171 9.79 -11.24 9.96
C VAL A 171 8.70 -12.03 9.24
N ILE A 172 7.48 -11.50 9.14
CA ILE A 172 6.38 -12.17 8.43
C ILE A 172 6.73 -12.35 6.95
N ALA A 173 7.27 -11.32 6.29
CA ALA A 173 7.72 -11.39 4.91
C ALA A 173 8.81 -12.46 4.70
N ALA A 174 9.76 -12.58 5.64
CA ALA A 174 10.80 -13.60 5.60
C ALA A 174 10.23 -15.03 5.73
N VAL A 175 9.22 -15.24 6.59
CA VAL A 175 8.51 -16.53 6.71
C VAL A 175 7.79 -16.87 5.40
N ILE A 176 7.08 -15.91 4.79
CA ILE A 176 6.42 -16.09 3.49
C ILE A 176 7.46 -16.44 2.40
N GLY A 177 8.61 -15.75 2.40
CA GLY A 177 9.69 -16.02 1.46
C GLY A 177 10.22 -17.44 1.57
N LEU A 178 10.52 -17.90 2.79
CA LEU A 178 10.99 -19.26 3.04
C LEU A 178 9.98 -20.32 2.57
N ARG A 179 8.68 -20.07 2.82
CA ARG A 179 7.60 -20.94 2.32
C ARG A 179 7.59 -20.99 0.79
N ASN A 180 7.66 -19.84 0.11
CA ASN A 180 7.66 -19.78 -1.35
C ASN A 180 8.87 -20.52 -1.95
N GLU A 181 10.03 -20.46 -1.30
CA GLU A 181 11.22 -21.20 -1.72
C GLU A 181 11.04 -22.71 -1.55
N LEU A 182 10.49 -23.14 -0.41
CA LEU A 182 10.16 -24.55 -0.17
C LEU A 182 9.15 -25.06 -1.20
N ASP A 183 8.07 -24.32 -1.45
CA ASP A 183 7.05 -24.67 -2.44
C ASP A 183 7.68 -24.80 -3.84
N ARG A 184 8.60 -23.90 -4.21
CA ARG A 184 9.36 -23.99 -5.47
C ARG A 184 10.27 -25.22 -5.54
N ALA A 185 10.96 -25.54 -4.45
CA ALA A 185 11.88 -26.67 -4.38
C ALA A 185 11.14 -28.02 -4.42
N VAL A 186 10.00 -28.11 -3.73
CA VAL A 186 9.15 -29.32 -3.67
C VAL A 186 8.37 -29.53 -4.96
N HIS A 187 7.81 -28.46 -5.55
CA HIS A 187 6.97 -28.55 -6.75
C HIS A 187 7.72 -28.31 -8.06
N GLY A 188 9.05 -28.22 -8.03
CA GLY A 188 9.88 -28.21 -9.23
C GLY A 188 9.56 -27.06 -10.18
N GLY A 189 9.68 -25.81 -9.71
CA GLY A 189 9.84 -24.63 -10.56
C GLY A 189 8.99 -24.58 -11.84
N THR A 190 7.66 -24.56 -11.76
CA THR A 190 6.80 -23.99 -12.82
C THR A 190 5.49 -23.52 -12.19
N VAL A 191 5.41 -22.25 -11.78
CA VAL A 191 4.12 -21.55 -11.83
C VAL A 191 4.17 -20.74 -13.11
N ALA A 192 3.44 -21.22 -14.11
CA ALA A 192 3.38 -20.66 -15.45
C ALA A 192 2.66 -19.29 -15.44
N GLY A 193 3.15 -18.39 -16.29
CA GLY A 193 2.39 -17.37 -17.02
C GLY A 193 1.69 -16.30 -16.21
#